data_AF-A0A2A4HYV3-F1
#
_entry.id   AF-A0A2A4HYV3-F1
#
_cell.length_a   1.000
_cell.length_b   1.000
_cell.length_c   1.000
_cell.angle_alpha   90.00
_cell.angle_beta   90.00
_cell.angle_gamma   90.00
#
_symmetry.space_group_name_H-M   'P 1'
#
loop_
_entity.id
_entity.type
_entity.pdbx_description
1 polymer ?
#
loop_
_entity_poly.entity_id
_entity_poly.type
_entity_poly.pdbx_seq_one_letter_code
_entity_poly.pdbx_strand_id
1 'polypeptide(L)'
;MEVYRDLAGLRAALAEARAAGREVALVPTMGALHAGHVALVEAARRPGACVVASIFVNPKQFGANEDLSRYPRKEISDIAMLTDAGCDILWLPPVEAMYPDGFATNVSVTGVSDGWDGAARPGHFDGVATVVAKLFNQVRPARAYFGEKDFQQLAVIRRMVTDLDFEIEITGVPTQREDDGLALSSRNVYLLPEERAKAVALPRALGVAARTILGGGEVARALEDATATLVGAGFTVDYVALVDAETLVADPAPGRRRQLLAAARIGNTRLIDNLAVDPA
;
A
#
# COMPACT_ATOMS: atom_id res chain seq x y z
N MET A 1 18.64 13.07 -8.83
CA MET A 1 17.73 13.08 -7.68
C MET A 1 18.38 13.86 -6.55
N GLU A 2 17.67 14.80 -5.95
CA GLU A 2 18.10 15.53 -4.75
C GLU A 2 17.51 14.87 -3.50
N VAL A 3 18.24 14.88 -2.38
CA VAL A 3 17.82 14.23 -1.13
C VAL A 3 17.70 15.27 -0.02
N TYR A 4 16.52 15.36 0.60
CA TYR A 4 16.27 16.28 1.72
C TYR A 4 15.93 15.51 2.99
N ARG A 5 16.47 15.98 4.11
CA ARG A 5 16.22 15.44 5.46
C ARG A 5 15.60 16.47 6.40
N ASP A 6 15.62 17.75 6.03
CA ASP A 6 14.99 18.84 6.74
C ASP A 6 13.84 19.45 5.93
N LEU A 7 12.80 19.89 6.63
CA LEU A 7 11.56 20.35 6.00
C LEU A 7 11.74 21.69 5.26
N ALA A 8 12.71 22.52 5.67
CA ALA A 8 12.96 23.81 5.04
C ALA A 8 13.56 23.60 3.64
N GLY A 9 14.57 22.74 3.51
CA GLY A 9 15.18 22.34 2.25
C GLY A 9 14.17 21.71 1.29
N LEU A 10 13.35 20.77 1.77
CA LEU A 10 12.28 20.18 0.97
C LEU A 10 11.34 21.27 0.40
N ARG A 11 10.88 22.18 1.25
CA ARG A 11 9.93 23.24 0.84
C ARG A 11 10.53 24.20 -0.18
N ALA A 12 11.81 24.54 -0.05
CA ALA A 12 12.52 25.37 -1.01
C ALA A 12 12.57 24.70 -2.39
N ALA A 13 13.00 23.44 -2.46
CA ALA A 13 13.07 22.67 -3.71
C ALA A 13 11.69 22.51 -4.38
N LEU A 14 10.66 22.24 -3.59
CA LEU A 14 9.29 22.14 -4.09
C LEU A 14 8.73 23.49 -4.56
N ALA A 15 9.15 24.62 -3.98
CA ALA A 15 8.77 25.94 -4.45
C ALA A 15 9.43 26.25 -5.80
N GLU A 16 10.70 25.89 -5.98
CA GLU A 16 11.42 26.02 -7.26
C GLU A 16 10.77 25.17 -8.36
N ALA A 17 10.43 23.91 -8.06
CA ALA A 17 9.75 23.04 -9.02
C ALA A 17 8.39 23.63 -9.48
N ARG A 18 7.61 24.19 -8.55
CA ARG A 18 6.34 24.85 -8.87
C ARG A 18 6.53 26.14 -9.67
N ALA A 19 7.54 26.94 -9.33
CA ALA A 19 7.87 28.16 -10.08
C ALA A 19 8.27 27.85 -11.53
N ALA A 20 8.89 26.68 -11.76
CA ALA A 20 9.17 26.15 -13.10
C ALA A 20 7.94 25.53 -13.80
N GLY A 21 6.74 25.63 -13.22
CA GLY A 21 5.50 25.08 -13.77
C GLY A 21 5.40 23.56 -13.69
N ARG A 22 6.22 22.89 -12.87
CA ARG A 22 6.18 21.43 -12.71
C ARG A 22 5.07 21.01 -11.76
N GLU A 23 4.32 19.98 -12.14
CA GLU A 23 3.29 19.38 -11.29
C GLU A 23 3.94 18.40 -10.29
N VAL A 24 3.74 18.61 -8.99
CA VAL A 24 4.35 17.75 -7.96
C VAL A 24 3.56 16.45 -7.82
N ALA A 25 4.23 15.31 -7.98
CA ALA A 25 3.70 13.97 -7.79
C ALA A 25 4.39 13.30 -6.60
N LEU A 26 3.62 12.69 -5.69
CA LEU A 26 4.16 12.03 -4.49
C LEU A 26 4.01 10.51 -4.54
N VAL A 27 5.09 9.80 -4.21
CA VAL A 27 5.13 8.35 -3.98
C VAL A 27 5.57 8.06 -2.54
N PRO A 28 4.64 7.87 -1.59
CA PRO A 28 4.98 7.54 -0.21
C PRO A 28 5.46 6.10 -0.07
N THR A 29 6.60 5.89 0.58
CA THR A 29 7.14 4.55 0.87
C THR A 29 7.75 4.48 2.27
N MET A 30 8.03 3.26 2.74
CA MET A 30 8.80 3.00 3.96
C MET A 30 10.25 2.57 3.67
N GLY A 31 10.72 2.65 2.42
CA GLY A 31 12.02 2.12 2.00
C GLY A 31 12.02 0.60 1.79
N ALA A 32 13.22 0.01 1.70
CA ALA A 32 13.42 -1.39 1.28
C ALA A 32 12.67 -1.69 -0.02
N LEU A 33 12.97 -0.87 -1.02
CA LEU A 33 12.26 -0.80 -2.29
C LEU A 33 12.44 -2.08 -3.11
N HIS A 34 11.50 -2.27 -4.04
CA HIS A 34 11.44 -3.39 -4.98
C HIS A 34 10.74 -2.91 -6.24
N ALA A 35 10.64 -3.76 -7.28
CA ALA A 35 10.05 -3.37 -8.57
C ALA A 35 8.62 -2.81 -8.45
N GLY A 36 7.83 -3.31 -7.48
CA GLY A 36 6.53 -2.69 -7.12
C GLY A 36 6.59 -1.19 -6.79
N HIS A 37 7.63 -0.73 -6.08
CA HIS A 37 7.81 0.69 -5.78
C HIS A 37 8.35 1.47 -6.98
N VAL A 38 9.22 0.86 -7.79
CA VAL A 38 9.72 1.45 -9.04
C VAL A 38 8.56 1.74 -9.99
N ALA A 39 7.61 0.81 -10.12
CA ALA A 39 6.40 1.02 -10.93
C ALA A 39 5.56 2.22 -10.47
N LEU A 40 5.54 2.55 -9.17
CA LEU A 40 4.88 3.77 -8.67
C LEU A 40 5.58 5.03 -9.17
N VAL A 41 6.91 5.06 -9.12
CA VAL A 41 7.72 6.19 -9.59
C VAL A 41 7.58 6.34 -11.10
N GLU A 42 7.61 5.25 -11.86
CA GLU A 42 7.41 5.26 -13.30
C GLU A 42 6.00 5.75 -13.68
N ALA A 43 4.95 5.31 -12.97
CA ALA A 43 3.60 5.82 -13.16
C ALA A 43 3.48 7.31 -12.82
N ALA A 44 4.28 7.80 -11.87
CA ALA A 44 4.35 9.21 -11.50
C ALA A 44 5.09 10.08 -12.53
N ARG A 45 5.97 9.49 -13.35
CA ARG A 45 6.76 10.20 -14.36
C ARG A 45 5.95 10.53 -15.60
N ARG A 46 5.15 11.60 -15.47
CA ARG A 46 4.42 12.22 -16.58
C ARG A 46 5.18 13.45 -17.10
N PRO A 47 4.96 13.86 -18.36
CA PRO A 47 5.54 15.09 -18.88
C PRO A 47 5.24 16.29 -17.96
N GLY A 48 6.26 17.02 -17.56
CA GLY A 48 6.13 18.16 -16.65
C GLY A 48 5.96 17.82 -15.16
N ALA A 49 5.96 16.55 -14.77
CA ALA A 49 5.90 16.17 -13.36
C ALA A 49 7.25 16.40 -12.66
N CYS A 50 7.20 16.78 -11.38
CA CYS A 50 8.30 16.67 -10.42
C CYS A 50 7.95 15.51 -9.47
N VAL A 51 8.66 14.38 -9.62
CA VAL A 51 8.38 13.18 -8.85
C VAL A 51 9.15 13.20 -7.54
N VAL A 52 8.38 13.16 -6.46
CA VAL A 52 8.85 13.14 -5.08
C VAL A 52 8.57 11.75 -4.51
N ALA A 53 9.60 11.02 -4.13
CA ALA A 53 9.44 9.84 -3.29
C ALA A 53 9.66 10.21 -1.83
N SER A 54 8.92 9.61 -0.90
CA SER A 54 9.30 9.64 0.52
C SER A 54 9.74 8.27 1.00
N ILE A 55 10.78 8.22 1.84
CA ILE A 55 11.15 7.02 2.59
C ILE A 55 11.06 7.37 4.07
N PHE A 56 10.07 6.80 4.75
CA PHE A 56 9.90 6.98 6.18
C PHE A 56 9.24 5.76 6.80
N VAL A 57 9.99 5.03 7.63
CA VAL A 57 9.44 3.93 8.43
C VAL A 57 8.63 4.53 9.58
N ASN A 58 7.33 4.65 9.39
CA ASN A 58 6.44 5.30 10.33
C ASN A 58 6.24 4.48 11.62
N PRO A 59 6.70 4.90 12.81
CA PRO A 59 6.47 4.15 14.04
C PRO A 59 5.00 4.02 14.44
N LYS A 60 4.13 4.99 14.10
CA LYS A 60 2.72 5.00 14.54
C LYS A 60 1.86 3.91 13.91
N GLN A 61 2.31 3.29 12.81
CA GLN A 61 1.54 2.25 12.11
C GLN A 61 2.02 0.83 12.42
N PHE A 62 2.94 0.65 13.38
CA PHE A 62 3.37 -0.66 13.87
C PHE A 62 2.69 -0.97 15.20
N GLY A 63 2.05 -2.13 15.30
CA GLY A 63 1.51 -2.63 16.57
C GLY A 63 2.61 -3.14 17.52
N ALA A 64 2.26 -3.40 18.79
CA ALA A 64 3.20 -3.91 19.80
C ALA A 64 3.90 -5.23 19.41
N ASN A 65 3.24 -6.04 18.58
CA ASN A 65 3.75 -7.32 18.08
C ASN A 65 4.39 -7.19 16.67
N GLU A 66 4.46 -5.98 16.11
CA GLU A 66 5.08 -5.73 14.82
C GLU A 66 6.47 -5.14 14.99
N ASP A 67 7.45 -5.76 14.37
CA ASP A 67 8.83 -5.45 14.68
C ASP A 67 9.37 -4.28 13.86
N LEU A 68 9.07 -3.06 14.33
CA LEU A 68 9.64 -1.81 13.82
C LEU A 68 11.18 -1.87 13.77
N SER A 69 11.81 -2.55 14.74
CA SER A 69 13.27 -2.63 14.84
C SER A 69 13.90 -3.54 13.78
N ARG A 70 13.15 -4.54 13.29
CA ARG A 70 13.57 -5.46 12.22
C ARG A 70 13.15 -5.02 10.83
N TYR A 71 12.45 -3.88 10.69
CA TYR A 71 12.09 -3.38 9.38
C TYR A 71 13.36 -3.04 8.57
N PRO A 72 13.53 -3.59 7.35
CA PRO A 72 14.76 -3.43 6.59
C PRO A 72 15.00 -1.97 6.22
N ARG A 73 16.25 -1.52 6.39
CA ARG A 73 16.69 -0.18 5.98
C ARG A 73 17.84 -0.36 5.00
N LYS A 74 17.60 -0.03 3.73
CA LYS A 74 18.55 -0.22 2.62
C LYS A 74 18.78 1.08 1.86
N GLU A 75 19.04 2.16 2.60
CA GLU A 75 19.06 3.54 2.07
C GLU A 75 19.86 3.69 0.77
N ILE A 76 21.10 3.16 0.71
CA ILE A 76 21.94 3.23 -0.49
C ILE A 76 21.28 2.56 -1.70
N SER A 77 20.72 1.36 -1.50
CA SER A 77 20.01 0.63 -2.56
C SER A 77 18.73 1.34 -2.98
N ASP A 78 17.99 1.88 -2.01
CA ASP A 78 16.73 2.59 -2.27
C ASP A 78 16.98 3.87 -3.08
N ILE A 79 18.03 4.64 -2.73
CA ILE A 79 18.46 5.84 -3.47
C ILE A 79 18.84 5.49 -4.91
N ALA A 80 19.58 4.42 -5.13
CA ALA A 80 19.96 3.97 -6.47
C ALA A 80 18.71 3.63 -7.30
N MET A 81 17.81 2.81 -6.74
CA MET A 81 16.56 2.43 -7.42
C MET A 81 15.68 3.63 -7.78
N LEU A 82 15.54 4.61 -6.87
CA LEU A 82 14.77 5.83 -7.14
C LEU A 82 15.43 6.71 -8.20
N THR A 83 16.76 6.80 -8.18
CA THR A 83 17.53 7.56 -9.18
C THR A 83 17.33 6.96 -10.57
N ASP A 84 17.48 5.63 -10.69
CA ASP A 84 17.34 4.91 -11.96
C ASP A 84 15.89 4.97 -12.49
N ALA A 85 14.90 4.92 -11.58
CA ALA A 85 13.50 5.08 -11.94
C ALA A 85 13.14 6.51 -12.40
N GLY A 86 14.02 7.49 -12.19
CA GLY A 86 13.84 8.89 -12.60
C GLY A 86 13.09 9.75 -11.58
N CYS A 87 13.25 9.46 -10.29
CA CYS A 87 12.78 10.32 -9.20
C CYS A 87 13.57 11.64 -9.15
N ASP A 88 12.88 12.76 -8.96
CA ASP A 88 13.50 14.09 -8.88
C ASP A 88 13.99 14.38 -7.45
N ILE A 89 13.12 14.14 -6.47
CA ILE A 89 13.33 14.51 -5.07
C ILE A 89 13.05 13.31 -4.16
N LEU A 90 13.98 12.99 -3.27
CA LEU A 90 13.76 12.07 -2.17
C LEU A 90 13.59 12.85 -0.86
N TRP A 91 12.41 12.72 -0.27
CA TRP A 91 12.13 13.13 1.10
C TRP A 91 12.46 12.00 2.07
N LEU A 92 13.54 12.17 2.85
CA LEU A 92 14.07 11.17 3.78
C LEU A 92 14.11 11.74 5.21
N PRO A 93 12.94 12.09 5.79
CA PRO A 93 12.87 12.76 7.07
C PRO A 93 13.34 11.85 8.23
N PRO A 94 14.01 12.41 9.25
CA PRO A 94 14.15 11.73 10.51
C PRO A 94 12.82 11.75 11.29
N VAL A 95 12.73 10.95 12.36
CA VAL A 95 11.49 10.78 13.14
C VAL A 95 11.05 12.10 13.76
N GLU A 96 11.96 12.88 14.30
CA GLU A 96 11.73 14.19 14.92
C GLU A 96 11.19 15.25 13.96
N ALA A 97 11.46 15.14 12.65
CA ALA A 97 10.84 15.99 11.63
C ALA A 97 9.37 15.60 11.36
N MET A 98 9.04 14.32 11.56
CA MET A 98 7.68 13.80 11.40
C MET A 98 6.85 13.96 12.68
N TYR A 99 7.45 13.66 13.84
CA TYR A 99 6.82 13.60 15.16
C TYR A 99 7.75 14.30 16.17
N PRO A 100 7.72 15.64 16.26
CA PRO A 100 8.45 16.36 17.29
C PRO A 100 7.90 16.04 18.70
N ASP A 101 8.67 16.37 19.72
CA ASP A 101 8.25 16.20 21.12
C ASP A 101 6.88 16.84 21.37
N GLY A 102 5.97 16.07 21.98
CA GLY A 102 4.59 16.49 22.23
C GLY A 102 3.64 16.39 21.04
N PHE A 103 4.01 15.71 19.94
CA PHE A 103 3.11 15.46 18.81
C PHE A 103 1.80 14.76 19.26
N ALA A 104 0.69 15.50 19.23
CA ALA A 104 -0.58 15.08 19.82
C ALA A 104 -1.71 14.82 18.80
N THR A 105 -1.50 15.13 17.52
CA THR A 105 -2.54 14.97 16.49
C THR A 105 -2.63 13.54 15.97
N ASN A 106 -3.84 13.07 15.73
CA ASN A 106 -4.13 11.79 15.08
C ASN A 106 -5.24 11.99 14.05
N VAL A 107 -5.18 11.25 12.94
CA VAL A 107 -6.25 11.18 11.93
C VAL A 107 -6.77 9.76 11.94
N SER A 108 -8.08 9.60 12.15
CA SER A 108 -8.78 8.30 12.15
C SER A 108 -9.90 8.33 11.12
N VAL A 109 -10.07 7.25 10.37
CA VAL A 109 -11.07 7.14 9.28
C VAL A 109 -11.97 5.95 9.57
N THR A 110 -13.23 6.15 9.94
CA THR A 110 -14.14 5.04 10.28
C THR A 110 -14.76 4.40 9.03
N GLY A 111 -15.31 3.18 9.18
CA GLY A 111 -15.90 2.41 8.09
C GLY A 111 -14.85 1.66 7.29
N VAL A 112 -14.15 2.32 6.37
CA VAL A 112 -13.17 1.67 5.48
C VAL A 112 -11.93 1.14 6.21
N SER A 113 -11.62 1.66 7.41
CA SER A 113 -10.55 1.09 8.24
C SER A 113 -11.00 -0.07 9.12
N ASP A 114 -12.30 -0.35 9.20
CA ASP A 114 -12.84 -1.41 10.05
C ASP A 114 -12.71 -2.78 9.37
N GLY A 115 -12.70 -3.85 10.17
CA GLY A 115 -12.59 -5.22 9.66
C GLY A 115 -11.23 -5.53 9.02
N TRP A 116 -11.10 -6.72 8.43
CA TRP A 116 -9.96 -7.13 7.61
C TRP A 116 -8.59 -6.84 8.26
N ASP A 117 -7.72 -6.05 7.60
CA ASP A 117 -6.42 -5.68 8.14
C ASP A 117 -6.53 -4.70 9.31
N GLY A 118 -7.60 -3.91 9.40
CA GLY A 118 -7.82 -3.00 10.52
C GLY A 118 -8.16 -3.73 11.81
N ALA A 119 -9.00 -4.76 11.72
CA ALA A 119 -9.26 -5.67 12.83
C ALA A 119 -8.03 -6.49 13.22
N ALA A 120 -7.24 -6.94 12.24
CA ALA A 120 -6.01 -7.70 12.49
C ALA A 120 -4.88 -6.83 13.06
N ARG A 121 -4.91 -5.52 12.84
CA ARG A 121 -3.86 -4.57 13.22
C ARG A 121 -4.47 -3.29 13.82
N PRO A 122 -5.01 -3.35 15.06
CA PRO A 122 -5.66 -2.19 15.69
C PRO A 122 -4.73 -0.97 15.73
N GLY A 123 -5.24 0.19 15.32
CA GLY A 123 -4.49 1.46 15.24
C GLY A 123 -3.56 1.59 14.03
N HIS A 124 -3.39 0.55 13.20
CA HIS A 124 -2.53 0.60 12.02
C HIS A 124 -2.95 1.72 11.05
N PHE A 125 -4.23 1.76 10.68
CA PHE A 125 -4.73 2.74 9.70
C PHE A 125 -4.79 4.16 10.23
N ASP A 126 -4.93 4.36 11.54
CA ASP A 126 -4.77 5.68 12.16
C ASP A 126 -3.32 6.19 12.00
N GLY A 127 -2.36 5.30 12.22
CA GLY A 127 -0.95 5.57 11.95
C GLY A 127 -0.69 5.93 10.49
N VAL A 128 -1.29 5.18 9.55
CA VAL A 128 -1.17 5.42 8.11
C VAL A 128 -1.82 6.74 7.69
N ALA A 129 -3.08 6.98 8.07
CA ALA A 129 -3.81 8.20 7.75
C ALA A 129 -3.07 9.43 8.30
N THR A 130 -2.59 9.36 9.54
CA THR A 130 -1.82 10.44 10.17
C THR A 130 -0.53 10.76 9.41
N VAL A 131 0.27 9.75 9.05
CA VAL A 131 1.54 10.00 8.35
C VAL A 131 1.31 10.50 6.92
N VAL A 132 0.32 9.95 6.21
CA VAL A 132 0.01 10.35 4.84
C VAL A 132 -0.56 11.78 4.80
N ALA A 133 -1.47 12.14 5.69
CA ALA A 133 -1.95 13.52 5.83
C ALA A 133 -0.80 14.50 6.12
N LYS A 134 0.18 14.09 6.94
CA LYS A 134 1.37 14.91 7.20
C LYS A 134 2.24 15.06 5.95
N LEU A 135 2.48 13.98 5.21
CA LEU A 135 3.24 14.02 3.95
C LEU A 135 2.55 14.88 2.90
N PHE A 136 1.23 14.81 2.78
CA PHE A 136 0.44 15.69 1.91
C PHE A 136 0.60 17.17 2.29
N ASN A 137 0.62 17.49 3.59
CA ASN A 137 0.87 18.85 4.06
C ASN A 137 2.32 19.33 3.82
N GLN A 138 3.31 18.44 3.93
CA GLN A 138 4.71 18.76 3.70
C GLN A 138 5.04 18.94 2.22
N VAL A 139 4.51 18.04 1.38
CA VAL A 139 4.84 17.97 -0.05
C VAL A 139 3.87 18.79 -0.91
N ARG A 140 2.59 18.86 -0.53
CA ARG A 140 1.48 19.46 -1.30
C ARG A 140 1.47 19.00 -2.76
N PRO A 141 1.37 17.68 -3.02
CA PRO A 141 1.35 17.16 -4.37
C PRO A 141 0.00 17.44 -5.05
N ALA A 142 -0.02 17.52 -6.38
CA ALA A 142 -1.26 17.47 -7.14
C ALA A 142 -1.78 16.03 -7.26
N ARG A 143 -0.87 15.04 -7.25
CA ARG A 143 -1.21 13.62 -7.33
C ARG A 143 -0.36 12.78 -6.39
N ALA A 144 -0.94 11.74 -5.81
CA ALA A 144 -0.21 10.76 -5.02
C ALA A 144 -0.50 9.33 -5.48
N TYR A 145 0.54 8.49 -5.48
CA TYR A 145 0.50 7.15 -6.06
C TYR A 145 0.71 6.10 -4.96
N PHE A 146 -0.15 5.09 -4.97
CA PHE A 146 -0.13 4.00 -4.02
C PHE A 146 -0.36 2.67 -4.74
N GLY A 147 0.29 1.61 -4.26
CA GLY A 147 0.10 0.28 -4.83
C GLY A 147 -1.27 -0.30 -4.46
N GLU A 148 -1.94 -0.92 -5.43
CA GLU A 148 -3.22 -1.59 -5.21
C GLU A 148 -3.12 -2.85 -4.34
N LYS A 149 -1.89 -3.36 -4.15
CA LYS A 149 -1.62 -4.50 -3.26
C LYS A 149 -2.17 -4.28 -1.84
N ASP A 150 -2.02 -3.07 -1.31
CA ASP A 150 -2.52 -2.67 0.01
C ASP A 150 -3.90 -1.99 -0.17
N PHE A 151 -4.87 -2.73 -0.71
CA PHE A 151 -6.15 -2.17 -1.18
C PHE A 151 -6.95 -1.44 -0.09
N GLN A 152 -7.00 -1.99 1.14
CA GLN A 152 -7.67 -1.32 2.25
C GLN A 152 -6.98 -0.01 2.64
N GLN A 153 -5.64 0.05 2.59
CA GLN A 153 -4.90 1.31 2.78
C GLN A 153 -5.30 2.34 1.71
N LEU A 154 -5.37 1.93 0.45
CA LEU A 154 -5.78 2.82 -0.63
C LEU A 154 -7.21 3.36 -0.43
N ALA A 155 -8.14 2.53 0.04
CA ALA A 155 -9.50 2.96 0.38
C ALA A 155 -9.51 3.96 1.54
N VAL A 156 -8.76 3.71 2.62
CA VAL A 156 -8.59 4.63 3.76
C VAL A 156 -8.06 5.99 3.29
N ILE A 157 -7.03 6.00 2.44
CA ILE A 157 -6.42 7.24 1.93
C ILE A 157 -7.39 7.99 1.02
N ARG A 158 -8.08 7.30 0.11
CA ARG A 158 -9.11 7.91 -0.75
C ARG A 158 -10.21 8.56 0.08
N ARG A 159 -10.71 7.85 1.11
CA ARG A 159 -11.75 8.37 2.01
C ARG A 159 -11.26 9.59 2.77
N MET A 160 -10.06 9.53 3.35
CA MET A 160 -9.43 10.67 4.03
C MET A 160 -9.28 11.90 3.11
N VAL A 161 -8.88 11.69 1.86
CA VAL A 161 -8.69 12.76 0.87
C VAL A 161 -10.02 13.45 0.56
N THR A 162 -11.06 12.66 0.31
CA THR A 162 -12.41 13.18 0.08
C THR A 162 -12.98 13.90 1.30
N ASP A 163 -12.89 13.30 2.49
CA ASP A 163 -13.55 13.81 3.70
C ASP A 163 -12.86 15.06 4.27
N LEU A 164 -11.57 15.26 3.98
CA LEU A 164 -10.79 16.41 4.45
C LEU A 164 -10.49 17.42 3.33
N ASP A 165 -11.23 17.35 2.22
CA ASP A 165 -11.16 18.28 1.09
C ASP A 165 -9.74 18.47 0.52
N PHE A 166 -8.94 17.41 0.49
CA PHE A 166 -7.61 17.46 -0.12
C PHE A 166 -7.76 17.57 -1.64
N GLU A 167 -7.18 18.62 -2.23
CA GLU A 167 -7.07 18.80 -3.69
C GLU A 167 -5.95 17.91 -4.28
N ILE A 168 -6.03 16.60 -4.04
CA ILE A 168 -5.00 15.61 -4.43
C ILE A 168 -5.67 14.45 -5.16
N GLU A 169 -5.21 14.17 -6.39
CA GLU A 169 -5.65 12.98 -7.12
C GLU A 169 -4.92 11.73 -6.61
N ILE A 170 -5.68 10.75 -6.12
CA ILE A 170 -5.13 9.48 -5.62
C ILE A 170 -5.16 8.41 -6.71
N THR A 171 -3.98 8.06 -7.22
CA THR A 171 -3.79 7.05 -8.26
C THR A 171 -3.40 5.70 -7.64
N GLY A 172 -4.21 4.68 -7.89
CA GLY A 172 -3.85 3.28 -7.61
C GLY A 172 -2.98 2.75 -8.74
N VAL A 173 -1.90 2.05 -8.41
CA VAL A 173 -1.03 1.39 -9.38
C VAL A 173 -1.13 -0.12 -9.21
N PRO A 174 -1.35 -0.89 -10.29
CA PRO A 174 -1.53 -2.33 -10.22
C PRO A 174 -0.41 -3.06 -9.47
N THR A 175 -0.81 -4.06 -8.69
CA THR A 175 0.10 -4.95 -7.97
C THR A 175 1.10 -5.58 -8.93
N GLN A 176 2.38 -5.27 -8.73
CA GLN A 176 3.46 -5.95 -9.44
C GLN A 176 3.67 -7.34 -8.86
N ARG A 177 3.93 -8.32 -9.72
CA ARG A 177 4.03 -9.74 -9.38
C ARG A 177 5.35 -10.32 -9.88
N GLU A 178 5.83 -11.34 -9.19
CA GLU A 178 6.89 -12.21 -9.70
C GLU A 178 6.35 -13.05 -10.87
N ASP A 179 7.23 -13.68 -11.65
CA ASP A 179 6.86 -14.46 -12.84
C ASP A 179 5.89 -15.62 -12.53
N ASP A 180 5.93 -16.13 -11.30
CA ASP A 180 5.04 -17.18 -10.81
C ASP A 180 3.69 -16.66 -10.25
N GLY A 181 3.48 -15.35 -10.32
CA GLY A 181 2.27 -14.64 -9.93
C GLY A 181 2.23 -14.14 -8.49
N LEU A 182 3.22 -14.45 -7.65
CA LEU A 182 3.27 -13.95 -6.28
C LEU A 182 3.37 -12.41 -6.26
N ALA A 183 2.52 -11.75 -5.48
CA ALA A 183 2.61 -10.31 -5.30
C ALA A 183 3.97 -9.91 -4.69
N LEU A 184 4.64 -8.94 -5.30
CA LEU A 184 5.91 -8.42 -4.80
C LEU A 184 5.69 -7.72 -3.45
N SER A 185 6.54 -8.06 -2.48
CA SER A 185 6.46 -7.52 -1.12
C SER A 185 7.84 -7.57 -0.48
N SER A 186 8.21 -6.53 0.27
CA SER A 186 9.40 -6.56 1.11
C SER A 186 9.36 -7.69 2.15
N ARG A 187 8.17 -8.18 2.51
CA ARG A 187 7.98 -9.32 3.42
C ARG A 187 8.35 -10.68 2.80
N ASN A 188 8.45 -10.79 1.47
CA ASN A 188 8.78 -12.08 0.82
C ASN A 188 10.20 -12.56 1.20
N VAL A 189 11.09 -11.64 1.62
CA VAL A 189 12.44 -11.98 2.10
C VAL A 189 12.44 -12.82 3.38
N TYR A 190 11.33 -12.84 4.12
CA TYR A 190 11.21 -13.62 5.36
C TYR A 190 10.74 -15.06 5.13
N LEU A 191 10.39 -15.42 3.89
CA LEU A 191 9.93 -16.76 3.54
C LEU A 191 11.13 -17.70 3.39
N LEU A 192 11.04 -18.87 4.01
CA LEU A 192 11.93 -19.99 3.69
C LEU A 192 11.68 -20.46 2.24
N PRO A 193 12.66 -21.11 1.57
CA PRO A 193 12.51 -21.54 0.18
C PRO A 193 11.24 -22.38 -0.07
N GLU A 194 10.90 -23.29 0.84
CA GLU A 194 9.70 -24.13 0.79
C GLU A 194 8.40 -23.34 1.02
N GLU A 195 8.43 -22.32 1.87
CA GLU A 195 7.30 -21.42 2.11
C GLU A 195 7.09 -20.53 0.90
N ARG A 196 8.17 -19.99 0.32
CA ARG A 196 8.13 -19.17 -0.90
C ARG A 196 7.56 -19.95 -2.08
N ALA A 197 7.95 -21.21 -2.25
CA ALA A 197 7.39 -22.07 -3.30
C ALA A 197 5.89 -22.32 -3.12
N LYS A 198 5.40 -22.42 -1.89
CA LYS A 198 3.97 -22.58 -1.56
C LYS A 198 3.19 -21.27 -1.62
N ALA A 199 3.85 -20.13 -1.44
CA ALA A 199 3.22 -18.82 -1.37
C ALA A 199 2.38 -18.46 -2.61
N VAL A 200 2.73 -19.02 -3.77
CA VAL A 200 1.98 -18.89 -5.04
C VAL A 200 0.56 -19.45 -4.98
N ALA A 201 0.20 -20.23 -3.95
CA ALA A 201 -1.16 -20.68 -3.75
C ALA A 201 -2.13 -19.51 -3.48
N LEU A 202 -1.66 -18.41 -2.88
CA LEU A 202 -2.46 -17.21 -2.59
C LEU A 202 -3.05 -16.55 -3.85
N PRO A 203 -2.24 -16.08 -4.82
CA PRO A 203 -2.78 -15.51 -6.05
C PRO A 203 -3.58 -16.52 -6.87
N ARG A 204 -3.21 -17.81 -6.84
CA ARG A 204 -3.93 -18.87 -7.57
C ARG A 204 -5.34 -19.08 -7.01
N ALA A 205 -5.48 -19.17 -5.68
CA ALA A 205 -6.77 -19.33 -5.02
C ALA A 205 -7.68 -18.13 -5.30
N LEU A 206 -7.17 -16.90 -5.20
CA LEU A 206 -7.90 -15.69 -5.55
C LEU A 206 -8.34 -15.68 -7.03
N GLY A 207 -7.45 -16.06 -7.94
CA GLY A 207 -7.77 -16.13 -9.37
C GLY A 207 -8.84 -17.16 -9.70
N VAL A 208 -8.84 -18.31 -9.02
CA VAL A 208 -9.90 -19.32 -9.16
C VAL A 208 -11.23 -18.78 -8.62
N ALA A 209 -11.24 -18.22 -7.40
CA ALA A 209 -12.44 -17.64 -6.81
C ALA A 209 -13.04 -16.54 -7.69
N ALA A 210 -12.22 -15.62 -8.20
CA ALA A 210 -12.65 -14.56 -9.10
C ALA A 210 -13.32 -15.11 -10.36
N ARG A 211 -12.71 -16.11 -11.02
CA ARG A 211 -13.30 -16.75 -12.21
C ARG A 211 -14.62 -17.45 -11.90
N THR A 212 -14.73 -18.16 -10.78
CA THR A 212 -15.97 -18.81 -10.35
C THR A 212 -17.08 -17.78 -10.15
N ILE A 213 -16.79 -16.68 -9.45
CA ILE A 213 -17.76 -15.62 -9.17
C ILE A 213 -18.18 -14.91 -10.47
N LEU A 214 -17.22 -14.57 -11.35
CA LEU A 214 -17.51 -13.96 -12.65
C LEU A 214 -18.32 -14.88 -13.56
N GLY A 215 -18.12 -16.20 -13.45
CA GLY A 215 -18.89 -17.22 -14.17
C GLY A 215 -20.30 -17.45 -13.61
N GLY A 216 -20.73 -16.69 -12.60
CA GLY A 216 -22.05 -16.84 -11.97
C GLY A 216 -22.12 -17.96 -10.92
N GLY A 217 -20.98 -18.50 -10.48
CA GLY A 217 -20.90 -19.45 -9.39
C GLY A 217 -21.25 -18.82 -8.04
N GLU A 218 -21.56 -19.67 -7.07
CA GLU A 218 -21.91 -19.26 -5.71
C GLU A 218 -20.69 -18.64 -5.00
N VAL A 219 -20.83 -17.40 -4.54
CA VAL A 219 -19.76 -16.63 -3.88
C VAL A 219 -19.25 -17.34 -2.64
N ALA A 220 -20.15 -17.77 -1.74
CA ALA A 220 -19.78 -18.42 -0.49
C ALA A 220 -18.88 -19.64 -0.74
N ARG A 221 -19.29 -20.51 -1.67
CA ARG A 221 -18.52 -21.68 -2.06
C ARG A 221 -17.16 -21.33 -2.68
N ALA A 222 -17.09 -20.29 -3.51
CA ALA A 222 -15.82 -19.83 -4.09
C ALA A 222 -14.82 -19.34 -3.01
N LEU A 223 -15.31 -18.66 -1.97
CA LEU A 223 -14.49 -18.22 -0.84
C LEU A 223 -14.05 -19.39 0.05
N GLU A 224 -14.94 -20.37 0.29
CA GLU A 224 -14.63 -21.60 1.02
C GLU A 224 -13.56 -22.44 0.30
N ASP A 225 -13.71 -22.64 -1.02
CA ASP A 225 -12.75 -23.39 -1.85
C ASP A 225 -11.38 -22.71 -1.88
N ALA A 226 -11.34 -21.38 -1.97
CA ALA A 226 -10.11 -20.60 -1.89
C ALA A 226 -9.45 -20.77 -0.52
N THR A 227 -10.22 -20.68 0.56
CA THR A 227 -9.73 -20.90 1.93
C THR A 227 -9.16 -22.31 2.11
N ALA A 228 -9.88 -23.34 1.67
CA ALA A 228 -9.44 -24.73 1.73
C ALA A 228 -8.15 -24.97 0.93
N THR A 229 -8.03 -24.34 -0.26
CA THR A 229 -6.81 -24.40 -1.08
C THR A 229 -5.61 -23.82 -0.34
N LEU A 230 -5.78 -22.68 0.35
CA LEU A 230 -4.70 -22.06 1.12
C LEU A 230 -4.31 -22.91 2.32
N VAL A 231 -5.28 -23.43 3.07
CA VAL A 231 -5.01 -24.34 4.20
C VAL A 231 -4.27 -25.59 3.73
N GLY A 232 -4.68 -26.20 2.63
CA GLY A 232 -4.00 -27.35 2.03
C GLY A 232 -2.57 -27.06 1.57
N ALA A 233 -2.28 -25.81 1.19
CA ALA A 233 -0.92 -25.34 0.86
C ALA A 233 -0.07 -25.01 2.10
N GLY A 234 -0.62 -25.11 3.32
CA GLY A 234 0.07 -24.87 4.58
C GLY A 234 -0.07 -23.45 5.13
N PHE A 235 -1.07 -22.70 4.68
CA PHE A 235 -1.38 -21.39 5.25
C PHE A 235 -2.31 -21.48 6.46
N THR A 236 -2.13 -20.57 7.40
CA THR A 236 -3.16 -20.17 8.36
C THR A 236 -3.87 -18.94 7.81
N VAL A 237 -5.12 -19.08 7.38
CA VAL A 237 -5.89 -18.02 6.73
C VAL A 237 -6.48 -17.07 7.78
N ASP A 238 -6.26 -15.76 7.63
CA ASP A 238 -6.94 -14.74 8.43
C ASP A 238 -8.33 -14.47 7.84
N TYR A 239 -8.38 -14.23 6.53
CA TYR A 239 -9.63 -14.05 5.79
C TYR A 239 -9.43 -14.28 4.29
N VAL A 240 -10.51 -14.68 3.61
CA VAL A 240 -10.74 -14.54 2.17
C VAL A 240 -12.16 -14.01 2.01
N ALA A 241 -12.31 -12.82 1.43
CA ALA A 241 -13.60 -12.12 1.43
C ALA A 241 -13.84 -11.39 0.10
N LEU A 242 -15.11 -11.36 -0.32
CA LEU A 242 -15.59 -10.48 -1.37
C LEU A 242 -16.24 -9.25 -0.74
N VAL A 243 -15.74 -8.07 -1.08
CA VAL A 243 -16.19 -6.80 -0.50
C VAL A 243 -16.59 -5.80 -1.57
N ASP A 244 -17.36 -4.80 -1.19
CA ASP A 244 -17.55 -3.59 -1.98
C ASP A 244 -16.20 -2.85 -2.14
N ALA A 245 -15.81 -2.54 -3.37
CA ALA A 245 -14.51 -1.94 -3.67
C ALA A 245 -14.34 -0.50 -3.14
N GLU A 246 -15.43 0.17 -2.76
CA GLU A 246 -15.43 1.53 -2.24
C GLU A 246 -15.59 1.56 -0.72
N THR A 247 -16.53 0.78 -0.18
CA THR A 247 -16.85 0.81 1.26
C THR A 247 -16.16 -0.29 2.07
N LEU A 248 -15.64 -1.33 1.42
CA LEU A 248 -15.07 -2.54 2.01
C LEU A 248 -16.03 -3.35 2.90
N VAL A 249 -17.33 -3.08 2.77
CA VAL A 249 -18.38 -3.89 3.41
C VAL A 249 -18.49 -5.23 2.68
N ALA A 250 -18.63 -6.31 3.45
CA ALA A 250 -18.85 -7.65 2.92
C ALA A 250 -20.21 -7.77 2.19
N ASP A 251 -20.35 -8.82 1.38
CA ASP A 251 -21.59 -9.11 0.64
C ASP A 251 -22.11 -7.91 -0.17
N PRO A 252 -21.29 -7.37 -1.08
CA PRO A 252 -21.65 -6.19 -1.87
C PRO A 252 -22.93 -6.42 -2.65
N ALA A 253 -23.80 -5.39 -2.65
CA ALA A 253 -25.03 -5.42 -3.43
C ALA A 253 -24.74 -5.64 -4.93
N PRO A 254 -25.64 -6.31 -5.67
CA PRO A 254 -25.50 -6.48 -7.12
C PRO A 254 -25.24 -5.15 -7.85
N GLY A 255 -24.33 -5.16 -8.83
CA GLY A 255 -23.98 -3.98 -9.63
C GLY A 255 -22.98 -3.02 -8.99
N ARG A 256 -22.59 -3.23 -7.73
CA ARG A 256 -21.45 -2.54 -7.12
C ARG A 256 -20.13 -3.10 -7.65
N ARG A 257 -19.07 -2.28 -7.63
CA ARG A 257 -17.71 -2.74 -7.89
C ARG A 257 -17.24 -3.62 -6.75
N ARG A 258 -16.59 -4.74 -7.04
CA ARG A 258 -16.28 -5.77 -6.04
C ARG A 258 -14.79 -6.09 -6.03
N GLN A 259 -14.29 -6.38 -4.84
CA GLN A 259 -12.90 -6.71 -4.61
C GLN A 259 -12.81 -8.00 -3.79
N LEU A 260 -12.02 -8.96 -4.25
CA LEU A 260 -11.56 -10.05 -3.39
C LEU A 260 -10.36 -9.57 -2.58
N LEU A 261 -10.41 -9.78 -1.27
CA LEU A 261 -9.31 -9.54 -0.35
C LEU A 261 -8.92 -10.86 0.29
N ALA A 262 -7.62 -11.10 0.45
CA ALA A 262 -7.12 -12.20 1.26
C ALA A 262 -5.91 -11.80 2.10
N ALA A 263 -5.88 -12.32 3.32
CA ALA A 263 -4.69 -12.32 4.16
C ALA A 263 -4.51 -13.70 4.77
N ALA A 264 -3.26 -14.17 4.76
CA ALA A 264 -2.92 -15.47 5.33
C ALA A 264 -1.45 -15.50 5.77
N ARG A 265 -1.13 -16.34 6.76
CA ARG A 265 0.23 -16.57 7.25
C ARG A 265 0.77 -17.89 6.70
N ILE A 266 2.01 -17.87 6.23
CA ILE A 266 2.80 -19.07 5.97
C ILE A 266 4.10 -18.96 6.76
N GLY A 267 4.37 -19.95 7.61
CA GLY A 267 5.34 -19.81 8.69
C GLY A 267 4.99 -18.61 9.58
N ASN A 268 5.95 -17.70 9.75
CA ASN A 268 5.75 -16.45 10.50
C ASN A 268 5.39 -15.25 9.62
N THR A 269 5.32 -15.43 8.29
CA THR A 269 5.14 -14.33 7.35
C THR A 269 3.67 -14.16 6.99
N ARG A 270 3.11 -12.99 7.31
CA ARG A 270 1.76 -12.60 6.90
C ARG A 270 1.79 -11.99 5.50
N LEU A 271 1.15 -12.65 4.55
CA LEU A 271 0.98 -12.20 3.18
C LEU A 271 -0.43 -11.67 2.97
N ILE A 272 -0.55 -10.69 2.07
CA ILE A 272 -1.83 -10.15 1.61
C ILE A 272 -1.81 -10.14 0.09
N ASP A 273 -2.98 -10.34 -0.51
CA ASP A 273 -3.21 -10.16 -1.94
C ASP A 273 -4.68 -9.82 -2.17
N ASN A 274 -4.98 -9.28 -3.35
CA ASN A 274 -6.33 -8.89 -3.71
C ASN A 274 -6.54 -8.97 -5.23
N LEU A 275 -7.80 -9.08 -5.65
CA LEU A 275 -8.16 -9.11 -7.06
C LEU A 275 -9.55 -8.49 -7.30
N ALA A 276 -9.66 -7.58 -8.26
CA ALA A 276 -10.95 -7.00 -8.64
C ALA A 276 -11.85 -8.07 -9.29
N VAL A 277 -13.16 -8.01 -9.00
CA VAL A 277 -14.18 -8.95 -9.49
C VAL A 277 -15.32 -8.18 -10.14
N ASP A 278 -14.97 -7.40 -11.15
CA ASP A 278 -15.91 -6.65 -11.98
C ASP A 278 -16.08 -7.35 -13.33
N PRO A 279 -17.32 -7.47 -13.86
CA PRO A 279 -17.49 -7.87 -15.24
C PRO A 279 -16.79 -6.82 -16.12
N ALA A 280 -15.93 -7.30 -17.01
CA ALA A 280 -15.20 -6.48 -17.96
C ALA A 280 -16.13 -5.66 -18.85
#